data_AF-A0A918G8Y7-F1
#
_entry.id   AF-A0A918G8Y7-F1
#
_cell.length_a   1.000
_cell.length_b   1.000
_cell.length_c   1.000
_cell.angle_alpha   90.00
_cell.angle_beta   90.00
_cell.angle_gamma   90.00
#
_symmetry.space_group_name_H-M   'P 1'
#
loop_
_entity.id
_entity.type
_entity.pdbx_description
1 polymer ?
#
loop_
_entity_poly.entity_id
_entity_poly.type
_entity_poly.pdbx_seq_one_letter_code
_entity_poly.pdbx_strand_id
1 'polypeptide(L)'
;MPTENPRHTITEDEVVRAALDEAALRWPELRDRPSKLLRRLVAEGHRAIRESADGRRAAVIATSGIATGAYGPGHLGELRDEWPS
;
A
#
# COMPACT_ATOMS: atom_id res chain seq x y z
N MET A 1 -29.97 17.95 -5.08
CA MET A 1 -29.51 16.85 -4.20
C MET A 1 -28.00 16.97 -4.02
N PRO A 2 -27.50 17.61 -2.95
CA PRO A 2 -26.10 17.48 -2.59
C PRO A 2 -25.88 16.07 -2.02
N THR A 3 -25.02 15.28 -2.63
CA THR A 3 -24.53 14.04 -2.02
C THR A 3 -23.55 14.42 -0.92
N GLU A 4 -23.66 13.81 0.26
CA GLU A 4 -22.76 14.06 1.41
C GLU A 4 -21.29 13.76 1.07
N ASN A 5 -21.05 12.92 0.07
CA ASN A 5 -19.71 12.52 -0.35
C ASN A 5 -19.14 13.46 -1.43
N PRO A 6 -17.86 13.87 -1.31
CA PRO A 6 -17.20 14.66 -2.33
C PRO A 6 -17.09 13.88 -3.65
N ARG A 7 -17.24 14.60 -4.77
CA ARG A 7 -17.07 14.04 -6.11
C ARG A 7 -15.67 14.36 -6.62
N HIS A 8 -14.94 13.32 -7.03
CA HIS A 8 -13.66 13.45 -7.71
C HIS A 8 -13.85 13.16 -9.19
N THR A 9 -13.70 14.18 -10.03
CA THR A 9 -13.76 14.04 -11.50
C THR A 9 -12.38 13.63 -12.00
N ILE A 10 -12.33 12.63 -12.87
CA ILE A 10 -11.11 12.14 -13.50
C ILE A 10 -11.28 12.34 -15.00
N THR A 11 -10.31 13.02 -15.62
CA THR A 11 -10.19 13.08 -17.08
C THR A 11 -9.48 11.82 -17.55
N GLU A 12 -10.03 11.14 -18.55
CA GLU A 12 -9.38 9.98 -19.14
C GLU A 12 -8.13 10.40 -19.92
N ASP A 13 -7.00 9.80 -19.56
CA ASP A 13 -5.76 9.79 -20.32
C ASP A 13 -5.42 8.36 -20.76
N GLU A 14 -4.26 8.16 -21.38
CA GLU A 14 -3.82 6.82 -21.81
C GLU A 14 -3.72 5.83 -20.65
N VAL A 15 -3.29 6.29 -19.47
CA VAL A 15 -3.13 5.44 -18.29
C VAL A 15 -4.47 4.99 -17.76
N VAL A 16 -5.44 5.92 -17.65
CA VAL A 16 -6.80 5.62 -17.20
C VAL A 16 -7.48 4.67 -18.19
N ARG A 17 -7.32 4.89 -19.50
CA ARG A 17 -7.86 4.00 -20.54
C ARG A 17 -7.29 2.58 -20.43
N ALA A 18 -5.97 2.45 -20.39
CA ALA A 18 -5.33 1.13 -20.26
C ALA A 18 -5.77 0.40 -18.98
N ALA A 19 -5.84 1.12 -17.85
CA ALA A 19 -6.30 0.56 -16.59
C ALA A 19 -7.77 0.10 -16.66
N LEU A 20 -8.64 0.84 -17.38
CA LEU A 20 -10.03 0.45 -17.61
C LEU A 20 -10.15 -0.78 -18.51
N ASP A 21 -9.33 -0.88 -19.56
CA ASP A 21 -9.30 -2.03 -20.45
C ASP A 21 -8.88 -3.29 -19.69
N GLU A 22 -7.80 -3.22 -18.91
CA GLU A 22 -7.37 -4.32 -18.03
C GLU A 22 -8.43 -4.69 -16.99
N ALA A 23 -9.08 -3.69 -16.39
CA ALA A 23 -10.16 -3.91 -15.44
C ALA A 23 -11.36 -4.59 -16.10
N ALA A 24 -11.69 -4.26 -17.35
CA ALA A 24 -12.77 -4.87 -18.10
C ALA A 24 -12.46 -6.31 -18.55
N LEU A 25 -11.18 -6.69 -18.65
CA LEU A 25 -10.77 -8.09 -18.81
C LEU A 25 -10.97 -8.88 -17.51
N ARG A 26 -10.67 -8.26 -16.36
CA ARG A 26 -10.82 -8.89 -15.04
C ARG A 26 -12.27 -8.95 -14.54
N TRP A 27 -13.08 -7.95 -14.88
CA TRP A 27 -14.51 -7.84 -14.52
C TRP A 27 -15.36 -7.59 -15.77
N PRO A 28 -15.56 -8.60 -16.63
CA PRO A 28 -16.28 -8.46 -17.90
C PRO A 28 -17.72 -7.93 -17.73
N GLU A 29 -18.37 -8.24 -16.61
CA GLU A 29 -19.73 -7.77 -16.27
C GLU A 29 -19.83 -6.25 -16.05
N LEU A 30 -18.69 -5.57 -15.93
CA LEU A 30 -18.58 -4.13 -15.75
C LEU A 30 -17.97 -3.40 -16.96
N ARG A 31 -17.70 -4.09 -18.08
CA ARG A 31 -17.01 -3.53 -19.26
C ARG A 31 -17.59 -2.20 -19.73
N ASP A 32 -18.91 -2.10 -19.85
CA ASP A 32 -19.57 -0.87 -20.32
C ASP A 32 -19.88 0.13 -19.18
N ARG A 33 -19.22 -0.01 -18.02
CA ARG A 33 -19.50 0.75 -16.80
C ARG A 33 -18.19 1.30 -16.21
N PRO A 34 -17.53 2.26 -16.89
CA PRO A 34 -16.20 2.77 -16.49
C PRO A 34 -16.18 3.31 -15.06
N SER A 35 -17.23 4.00 -14.61
CA SER A 35 -17.30 4.48 -13.23
C SER A 35 -17.34 3.35 -12.18
N LYS A 36 -17.93 2.20 -12.51
CA LYS A 36 -17.93 1.02 -11.62
C LYS A 36 -16.56 0.33 -11.63
N LEU A 37 -15.91 0.27 -12.80
CA LEU A 37 -14.53 -0.23 -12.92
C LEU A 37 -13.57 0.63 -12.11
N LEU A 38 -13.62 1.97 -12.24
CA LEU A 38 -12.81 2.89 -11.43
C LEU A 38 -13.03 2.67 -9.93
N ARG A 39 -14.28 2.54 -9.49
CA ARG A 39 -14.58 2.25 -8.07
C ARG A 39 -13.97 0.93 -7.62
N ARG A 40 -13.99 -0.09 -8.48
CA ARG A 40 -13.42 -1.41 -8.18
C ARG A 40 -11.90 -1.35 -8.13
N LEU A 41 -11.25 -0.67 -9.07
CA LEU A 41 -9.82 -0.42 -9.09
C LEU A 41 -9.35 0.31 -7.83
N VAL A 42 -10.07 1.35 -7.38
CA VAL A 42 -9.76 2.06 -6.13
C VAL A 42 -9.82 1.12 -4.92
N ALA A 43 -10.83 0.23 -4.86
CA ALA A 43 -10.96 -0.74 -3.78
C ALA A 43 -9.81 -1.77 -3.79
N GLU A 44 -9.45 -2.32 -4.96
CA GLU A 44 -8.33 -3.25 -5.09
C GLU A 44 -6.99 -2.57 -4.79
N GLY A 45 -6.78 -1.34 -5.25
CA GLY A 45 -5.60 -0.54 -4.95
C GLY A 45 -5.46 -0.26 -3.45
N HIS A 46 -6.56 0.09 -2.77
CA HIS A 46 -6.55 0.25 -1.30
C HIS A 46 -6.15 -1.05 -0.59
N ARG A 47 -6.70 -2.19 -1.03
CA ARG A 47 -6.36 -3.51 -0.48
C ARG A 47 -4.88 -3.83 -0.69
N ALA A 48 -4.35 -3.64 -1.90
CA ALA A 48 -2.95 -3.90 -2.22
C ALA A 48 -1.99 -3.01 -1.41
N ILE A 49 -2.31 -1.73 -1.24
CA ILE A 49 -1.51 -0.81 -0.40
C ILE A 49 -1.50 -1.27 1.06
N ARG A 50 -2.65 -1.69 1.60
CA ARG A 50 -2.74 -2.21 2.97
C ARG A 50 -1.95 -3.49 3.16
N GLU A 51 -2.10 -4.46 2.25
CA GLU A 51 -1.38 -5.73 2.30
C GLU A 51 0.13 -5.51 2.24
N SER A 52 0.62 -4.58 1.41
CA SER A 52 2.03 -4.19 1.37
C SER A 52 2.52 -3.58 2.68
N ALA A 53 1.75 -2.66 3.27
CA ALA A 53 2.09 -2.04 4.55
C ALA A 53 2.07 -3.05 5.71
N ASP A 54 1.11 -3.97 5.72
CA ASP A 54 0.99 -5.02 6.72
C ASP A 54 2.09 -6.07 6.57
N GLY A 55 2.45 -6.45 5.34
CA GLY A 55 3.60 -7.31 5.07
C GLY A 55 4.92 -6.67 5.53
N ARG A 56 5.11 -5.37 5.27
CA ARG A 56 6.29 -4.64 5.78
C ARG A 56 6.33 -4.64 7.31
N ARG A 57 5.21 -4.38 7.98
CA ARG A 57 5.11 -4.42 9.44
C ARG A 57 5.35 -5.82 10.01
N ALA A 58 4.77 -6.85 9.39
CA ALA A 58 4.96 -8.24 9.80
C ALA A 58 6.43 -8.66 9.67
N ALA A 59 7.11 -8.28 8.60
CA ALA A 59 8.54 -8.52 8.43
C ALA A 59 9.38 -7.80 9.50
N VAL A 60 9.04 -6.54 9.82
CA VAL A 60 9.70 -5.80 10.91
C VAL A 60 9.47 -6.48 12.26
N ILE A 61 8.25 -6.89 12.58
CA ILE A 61 7.94 -7.58 13.85
C ILE A 61 8.65 -8.94 13.92
N ALA A 62 8.61 -9.73 12.84
CA ALA A 62 9.22 -11.06 12.80
C ALA A 62 10.74 -11.01 12.95
N THR A 63 11.39 -9.95 12.45
CA THR A 63 12.84 -9.73 12.60
C THR A 63 13.19 -8.97 13.88
N SER A 64 12.23 -8.27 14.48
CA SER A 64 12.42 -7.52 15.71
C SER A 64 12.76 -8.46 16.85
N GLY A 65 13.93 -8.24 17.45
CA GLY A 65 14.37 -8.98 18.62
C GLY A 65 14.94 -10.39 18.35
N ILE A 66 15.12 -10.80 17.09
CA ILE A 66 15.92 -11.99 16.75
C ILE A 66 17.36 -11.86 17.27
N ALA A 67 17.89 -10.64 17.36
CA ALA A 67 19.20 -10.35 17.94
C ALA A 67 19.15 -9.97 19.44
N THR A 68 17.97 -10.04 20.09
CA THR A 68 17.88 -9.75 21.54
C THR A 68 18.65 -10.82 22.30
N GLY A 69 19.75 -10.43 22.94
CA GLY A 69 20.67 -11.32 23.65
C GLY A 69 21.94 -11.71 22.87
N ALA A 70 22.04 -11.38 21.58
CA ALA A 70 23.30 -11.48 20.83
C ALA A 70 24.33 -10.42 21.29
N TYR A 71 23.83 -9.35 21.89
CA TYR A 71 24.62 -8.26 22.45
C TYR A 71 24.67 -8.40 23.97
N GLY A 72 25.89 -8.48 24.50
CA GLY A 72 26.12 -8.60 25.94
C GLY A 72 25.68 -7.35 26.71
N PRO A 73 25.57 -7.44 28.04
CA PRO A 73 25.32 -6.27 28.89
C PRO A 73 26.36 -5.18 28.60
N GLY A 74 25.92 -3.92 28.43
CA GLY A 74 26.81 -2.77 28.21
C GLY A 74 27.20 -2.50 26.75
N HIS A 75 26.92 -3.42 25.82
CA HIS A 75 27.32 -3.30 24.41
C HIS A 75 26.79 -2.04 23.70
N LEU A 76 25.57 -1.60 24.06
CA LEU A 76 25.00 -0.36 23.50
C LEU A 76 25.77 0.91 23.94
N GLY A 77 26.41 0.87 25.12
CA GLY A 77 27.26 1.96 25.61
C GLY A 77 28.55 2.05 24.82
N GLU A 78 29.25 0.92 24.69
CA GLU A 78 30.50 0.82 23.91
C GLU A 78 30.31 1.28 22.45
N LEU A 79 29.19 0.91 21.83
CA LEU A 79 28.88 1.26 20.45
C LEU A 79 28.54 2.76 20.28
N ARG A 80 28.03 3.41 21.33
CA ARG A 80 27.78 4.87 21.34
C ARG A 80 29.06 5.66 21.55
N ASP A 81 30.01 5.11 22.31
CA ASP A 81 31.31 5.73 22.57
C ASP A 81 32.23 5.67 21.33
N GLU A 82 32.03 4.71 20.43
CA GLU A 82 32.76 4.59 19.15
C GLU A 82 32.29 5.55 18.05
N TRP A 83 31.11 6.17 18.18
CA TRP A 83 30.63 7.12 17.19
C TRP A 83 31.09 8.54 17.52
N PRO A 84 31.77 9.23 16.58
CA PRO A 84 32.09 10.64 16.75
C PRO A 84 30.80 11.46 16.76
N SER A 85 30.70 12.38 17.71
CA SER A 85 29.62 13.37 17.84
C SER A 85 29.46 14.23 16.59
#